data_AF-A0A3D4SZL6-F1
#
_entry.id   AF-A0A3D4SZL6-F1
#
_cell.length_a   1.000
_cell.length_b   1.000
_cell.length_c   1.000
_cell.angle_alpha   90.00
_cell.angle_beta   90.00
_cell.angle_gamma   90.00
#
_symmetry.space_group_name_H-M   'P 1'
#
loop_
_entity.id
_entity.type
_entity.pdbx_description
1 polymer ?
#
loop_
_entity_poly.entity_id
_entity_poly.type
_entity_poly.pdbx_seq_one_letter_code
_entity_poly.pdbx_strand_id
1 'polypeptide(L)'
;MRDDGPVVAGSLFPFLFVTIACGALSGFHALISSGTTPKLVQKERQTRFLGYGGMLMESFVAIMALVAALSIDRGVYFAMNSGAGATGGTVEGAVQFVNSLGLTGVHLDAGTLNDIADNVGEDSVVSRTGGAPTLAVGISHIMHQWFGGTAMMGFWYHFAIMFEALFILTAVDAGTRVSRFMLQDAIGNFIPKFKDNSWRIGSWIATAIMVAGWGYILVLGVTDPLGGINTFFPLFGISNQLLAAIALSVVMAIVAKRAPRYLWVVILPTVATVIITTVASLYKIFSTVPSVGYFAQNRAYRDALDSGATSFGTSKSVSEMEAVIRNTAVQGTLSVVFLVLTLIVVVAAVLVTIRNVRTHRPDTTEDPEVPSKIYAPAGIIATPSEKALVKEWEDYEAGGSGPTADVARKAGV
;
A
#
# COMPACT_ATOMS: atom_id res chain seq x y z
N MET A 1 2.37 -18.47 10.75
CA MET A 1 0.92 -18.42 11.00
C MET A 1 0.42 -19.85 11.07
N ARG A 2 -0.42 -20.16 12.07
CA ARG A 2 -1.13 -21.44 12.12
C ARG A 2 -2.32 -21.37 11.17
N ASP A 3 -2.74 -22.50 10.61
CA ASP A 3 -3.89 -22.53 9.68
C ASP A 3 -5.21 -22.11 10.37
N ASP A 4 -5.26 -22.19 11.70
CA ASP A 4 -6.34 -21.78 12.61
C ASP A 4 -6.11 -20.41 13.28
N GLY A 5 -5.29 -19.53 12.67
CA GLY A 5 -4.95 -18.23 13.25
C GLY A 5 -6.19 -17.37 13.58
N PRO A 6 -6.28 -16.76 14.78
CA PRO A 6 -7.48 -16.04 15.24
C PRO A 6 -7.74 -14.71 14.51
N VAL A 7 -6.74 -14.19 13.76
CA VAL A 7 -6.81 -12.90 13.06
C VAL A 7 -6.70 -13.06 11.54
N VAL A 8 -5.91 -14.03 11.06
CA VAL A 8 -5.75 -14.33 9.62
C VAL A 8 -5.75 -15.85 9.44
N ALA A 9 -6.71 -16.35 8.67
CA ALA A 9 -6.81 -17.77 8.33
C ALA A 9 -5.94 -18.12 7.10
N GLY A 10 -5.26 -19.27 7.16
CA GLY A 10 -4.51 -19.85 6.04
C GLY A 10 -3.00 -19.99 6.25
N SER A 11 -2.34 -20.64 5.28
CA SER A 11 -0.91 -20.94 5.34
C SER A 11 -0.06 -19.68 5.28
N LEU A 12 1.08 -19.67 6.01
CA LEU A 12 2.01 -18.53 6.01
C LEU A 12 2.51 -18.20 4.60
N PHE A 13 2.80 -19.23 3.80
CA PHE A 13 3.20 -19.05 2.41
C PHE A 13 2.07 -19.52 1.48
N PRO A 14 1.71 -18.75 0.44
CA PRO A 14 2.28 -17.47 -0.01
C PRO A 14 1.69 -16.21 0.66
N PHE A 15 0.74 -16.36 1.58
CA PHE A 15 -0.07 -15.22 2.07
C PHE A 15 0.69 -14.16 2.85
N LEU A 16 1.86 -14.47 3.42
CA LEU A 16 2.69 -13.48 4.11
C LEU A 16 2.97 -12.25 3.25
N PHE A 17 3.30 -12.45 1.97
CA PHE A 17 3.59 -11.36 1.03
C PHE A 17 2.34 -10.57 0.64
N VAL A 18 1.18 -11.21 0.68
CA VAL A 18 -0.12 -10.56 0.44
C VAL A 18 -0.57 -9.76 1.66
N THR A 19 -0.35 -10.30 2.86
CA THR A 19 -0.78 -9.68 4.12
C THR A 19 0.10 -8.50 4.50
N ILE A 20 1.42 -8.62 4.36
CA ILE A 20 2.38 -7.54 4.61
C ILE A 20 2.68 -6.80 3.29
N ALA A 21 1.64 -6.56 2.48
CA ALA A 21 1.73 -6.09 1.09
C ALA A 21 2.80 -5.01 0.87
N CYS A 22 2.50 -3.76 1.24
CA CYS A 22 3.42 -2.63 1.04
C CYS A 22 4.69 -2.70 1.90
N GLY A 23 4.70 -3.53 2.97
CA GLY A 23 5.89 -3.73 3.81
C GLY A 23 6.88 -4.75 3.24
N ALA A 24 6.44 -5.66 2.37
CA ALA A 24 7.30 -6.63 1.68
C ALA A 24 7.65 -6.15 0.25
N LEU A 25 6.65 -5.69 -0.51
CA LEU A 25 6.81 -5.17 -1.87
C LEU A 25 5.59 -4.32 -2.26
N SER A 26 5.80 -3.04 -2.61
CA SER A 26 4.70 -2.12 -2.93
C SER A 26 4.62 -1.80 -4.42
N GLY A 27 3.65 -2.41 -5.10
CA GLY A 27 3.33 -2.07 -6.49
C GLY A 27 2.72 -0.68 -6.62
N PHE A 28 1.90 -0.29 -5.65
CA PHE A 28 1.32 1.05 -5.58
C PHE A 28 2.42 2.10 -5.41
N HIS A 29 3.38 1.96 -4.48
CA HIS A 29 4.46 2.95 -4.34
C HIS A 29 5.30 3.03 -5.62
N ALA A 30 5.63 1.89 -6.23
CA ALA A 30 6.39 1.85 -7.47
C ALA A 30 5.70 2.62 -8.60
N LEU A 31 4.38 2.43 -8.79
CA LEU A 31 3.65 3.09 -9.87
C LEU A 31 3.27 4.54 -9.54
N ILE A 32 2.89 4.85 -8.31
CA ILE A 32 2.54 6.22 -7.90
C ILE A 32 3.77 7.14 -7.85
N SER A 33 4.95 6.59 -7.56
CA SER A 33 6.21 7.33 -7.62
C SER A 33 6.43 8.00 -8.99
N SER A 34 5.84 7.47 -10.07
CA SER A 34 5.89 8.11 -11.40
C SER A 34 5.23 9.49 -11.46
N GLY A 35 4.31 9.80 -10.54
CA GLY A 35 3.63 11.09 -10.44
C GLY A 35 4.33 12.12 -9.55
N THR A 36 5.20 11.67 -8.64
CA THR A 36 5.85 12.50 -7.61
C THR A 36 7.37 12.57 -7.78
N THR A 37 8.05 11.43 -7.87
CA THR A 37 9.51 11.35 -7.93
C THR A 37 10.12 12.13 -9.10
N PRO A 38 9.61 12.04 -10.35
CA PRO A 38 10.16 12.83 -11.45
C PRO A 38 10.11 14.35 -11.21
N LYS A 39 9.14 14.85 -10.42
CA LYS A 39 9.03 16.28 -10.08
C LYS A 39 10.02 16.71 -9.00
N LEU A 40 10.59 15.76 -8.26
CA LEU A 40 11.62 16.00 -7.25
C LEU A 40 13.04 15.88 -7.81
N VAL A 41 13.19 15.27 -8.98
CA VAL A 41 14.49 15.06 -9.64
C VAL A 41 14.82 16.29 -10.48
N GLN A 42 15.79 17.08 -10.01
CA GLN A 42 16.35 18.19 -10.80
C GLN A 42 17.56 17.75 -11.62
N LYS A 43 18.27 16.71 -11.15
CA LYS A 43 19.45 16.16 -11.81
C LYS A 43 19.46 14.64 -11.67
N GLU A 44 19.83 13.92 -12.73
CA GLU A 44 19.78 12.45 -12.74
C GLU A 44 20.57 11.81 -11.58
N ARG A 45 21.68 12.42 -11.16
CA ARG A 45 22.49 11.94 -10.02
C ARG A 45 21.71 11.91 -8.70
N GLN A 46 20.66 12.71 -8.55
CA GLN A 46 19.81 12.74 -7.36
C GLN A 46 18.87 11.52 -7.27
N THR A 47 18.60 10.83 -8.39
CA THR A 47 17.66 9.69 -8.45
C THR A 47 18.06 8.57 -7.48
N ARG A 48 19.36 8.28 -7.34
CA ARG A 48 19.85 7.27 -6.39
C ARG A 48 19.50 7.63 -4.96
N PHE A 49 19.71 8.90 -4.57
CA PHE A 49 19.39 9.33 -3.20
C PHE A 49 17.89 9.37 -2.97
N LEU A 50 17.11 9.94 -3.88
CA LEU A 50 15.65 10.04 -3.75
C LEU A 50 14.99 8.66 -3.67
N GLY A 51 15.38 7.73 -4.55
CA GLY A 51 14.87 6.36 -4.54
C GLY A 51 15.34 5.56 -3.33
N TYR A 52 16.66 5.40 -3.16
CA TYR A 52 17.22 4.55 -2.10
C TYR A 52 16.99 5.15 -0.70
N GLY A 53 17.17 6.46 -0.54
CA GLY A 53 16.89 7.17 0.70
C GLY A 53 15.42 7.10 1.09
N GLY A 54 14.50 7.20 0.13
CA GLY A 54 13.07 6.98 0.37
C GLY A 54 12.78 5.59 0.93
N MET A 55 13.36 4.54 0.32
CA MET A 55 13.21 3.15 0.80
C MET A 55 13.80 2.93 2.20
N LEU A 56 14.93 3.58 2.52
CA LEU A 56 15.49 3.53 3.87
C LEU A 56 14.57 4.18 4.91
N MET A 57 13.95 5.31 4.58
CA MET A 57 12.99 5.98 5.46
C MET A 57 11.72 5.14 5.66
N GLU A 58 11.18 4.51 4.60
CA GLU A 58 10.06 3.58 4.73
C GLU A 58 10.43 2.37 5.63
N SER A 59 11.64 1.82 5.45
CA SER A 59 12.12 0.71 6.27
C SER A 59 12.27 1.09 7.75
N PHE A 60 12.70 2.33 8.03
CA PHE A 60 12.79 2.85 9.39
C PHE A 60 11.39 2.93 10.05
N VAL A 61 10.40 3.45 9.34
CA VAL A 61 9.00 3.49 9.82
C VAL A 61 8.45 2.09 10.05
N ALA A 62 8.75 1.13 9.17
CA ALA A 62 8.34 -0.27 9.35
C ALA A 62 8.93 -0.90 10.63
N ILE A 63 10.19 -0.61 10.94
CA ILE A 63 10.82 -1.06 12.19
C ILE A 63 10.16 -0.41 13.41
N MET A 64 9.87 0.90 13.35
CA MET A 64 9.15 1.59 14.43
C MET A 64 7.78 0.97 14.69
N ALA A 65 7.03 0.65 13.64
CA ALA A 65 5.72 0.01 13.76
C ALA A 65 5.84 -1.40 14.38
N LEU A 66 6.87 -2.16 14.01
CA LEU A 66 7.15 -3.46 14.62
C LEU A 66 7.46 -3.34 16.11
N VAL A 67 8.31 -2.39 16.51
CA VAL A 67 8.63 -2.15 17.92
C VAL A 67 7.39 -1.73 18.71
N ALA A 68 6.57 -0.83 18.18
CA ALA A 68 5.32 -0.42 18.81
C ALA A 68 4.31 -1.57 18.94
N ALA A 69 4.24 -2.47 17.96
CA ALA A 69 3.38 -3.66 18.05
C ALA A 69 3.89 -4.65 19.11
N LEU A 70 5.21 -4.81 19.25
CA LEU A 70 5.83 -5.70 20.23
C LEU A 70 5.80 -5.16 21.67
N SER A 71 5.60 -3.84 21.85
CA SER A 71 5.51 -3.23 23.18
C SER A 71 4.14 -3.37 23.84
N ILE A 72 3.11 -3.79 23.10
CA ILE A 72 1.74 -3.93 23.61
C ILE A 72 1.55 -5.35 24.16
N ASP A 73 0.82 -5.47 25.26
CA ASP A 73 0.41 -6.78 25.77
C ASP A 73 -0.39 -7.56 24.71
N ARG A 74 -0.11 -8.86 24.60
CA ARG A 74 -0.74 -9.71 23.58
C ARG A 74 -2.27 -9.76 23.75
N GLY A 75 -2.76 -9.76 24.98
CA GLY A 75 -4.19 -9.75 25.26
C GLY A 75 -4.86 -8.46 24.78
N VAL A 76 -4.25 -7.32 25.08
CA VAL A 76 -4.69 -6.01 24.58
C VAL A 76 -4.66 -5.97 23.05
N TYR A 77 -3.58 -6.46 22.42
CA TYR A 77 -3.47 -6.53 20.97
C TYR A 77 -4.63 -7.29 20.32
N PHE A 78 -4.99 -8.47 20.85
CA PHE A 78 -6.12 -9.24 20.34
C PHE A 78 -7.47 -8.59 20.65
N ALA A 79 -7.66 -7.96 21.82
CA ALA A 79 -8.89 -7.25 22.14
C ALA A 79 -9.15 -6.04 21.22
N MET A 80 -8.09 -5.33 20.82
CA MET A 80 -8.17 -4.20 19.88
C MET A 80 -8.41 -4.68 18.44
N ASN A 81 -7.69 -5.72 18.00
CA ASN A 81 -7.67 -6.15 16.59
C ASN A 81 -8.70 -7.24 16.24
N SER A 82 -9.52 -7.67 17.20
CA SER A 82 -10.65 -8.57 16.94
C SER A 82 -11.92 -7.75 16.69
N GLY A 83 -12.64 -8.07 15.61
CA GLY A 83 -13.86 -7.34 15.26
C GLY A 83 -14.97 -7.49 16.30
N ALA A 84 -15.93 -6.56 16.29
CA ALA A 84 -17.08 -6.55 17.20
C ALA A 84 -17.95 -7.83 17.12
N GLY A 85 -17.88 -8.57 16.00
CA GLY A 85 -18.52 -9.89 15.88
C GLY A 85 -17.97 -10.91 16.87
N ALA A 86 -16.67 -10.86 17.20
CA ALA A 86 -16.00 -11.76 18.13
C ALA A 86 -16.04 -11.26 19.58
N THR A 87 -15.86 -9.96 19.79
CA THR A 87 -15.78 -9.35 21.14
C THR A 87 -17.13 -8.86 21.66
N GLY A 88 -18.18 -8.85 20.84
CA GLY A 88 -19.45 -8.18 21.17
C GLY A 88 -19.36 -6.65 21.18
N GLY A 89 -18.20 -6.05 20.89
CA GLY A 89 -17.97 -4.61 21.00
C GLY A 89 -17.89 -4.09 22.43
N THR A 90 -17.84 -4.98 23.44
CA THR A 90 -17.77 -4.61 24.86
C THR A 90 -16.47 -5.10 25.49
N VAL A 91 -16.10 -4.49 26.61
CA VAL A 91 -14.90 -4.86 27.39
C VAL A 91 -15.02 -6.30 27.88
N GLU A 92 -16.19 -6.67 28.41
CA GLU A 92 -16.45 -8.01 28.95
C GLU A 92 -16.38 -9.07 27.86
N GLY A 93 -16.97 -8.81 26.69
CA GLY A 93 -16.94 -9.75 25.58
C GLY A 93 -15.54 -9.88 24.96
N ALA A 94 -14.76 -8.80 24.93
CA ALA A 94 -13.35 -8.86 24.53
C ALA A 94 -12.50 -9.71 25.48
N VAL A 95 -12.67 -9.52 26.79
CA VAL A 95 -12.00 -10.33 27.83
C VAL A 95 -12.34 -11.81 27.70
N GLN A 96 -13.63 -12.13 27.54
CA GLN A 96 -14.08 -13.51 27.32
C GLN A 96 -13.47 -14.12 26.05
N PHE A 97 -13.51 -13.38 24.94
CA PHE A 97 -12.96 -13.83 23.67
C PHE A 97 -11.45 -14.09 23.79
N VAL A 98 -10.66 -13.11 24.25
CA VAL A 98 -9.20 -13.22 24.34
C VAL A 98 -8.78 -14.36 25.26
N ASN A 99 -9.43 -14.50 26.41
CA ASN A 99 -9.11 -15.58 27.35
C ASN A 99 -9.54 -16.96 26.80
N SER A 100 -10.56 -17.03 25.93
CA SER A 100 -10.94 -18.27 25.23
C SER A 100 -9.90 -18.75 24.20
N LEU A 101 -8.99 -17.88 23.75
CA LEU A 101 -7.97 -18.23 22.75
C LEU A 101 -6.86 -19.15 23.31
N GLY A 102 -6.80 -19.37 24.63
CA GLY A 102 -5.83 -20.27 25.25
C GLY A 102 -4.37 -19.82 25.08
N LEU A 103 -4.14 -18.51 24.95
CA LEU A 103 -2.81 -17.94 24.74
C LEU A 103 -1.94 -18.12 25.98
N THR A 104 -0.80 -18.79 25.82
CA THR A 104 0.13 -19.06 26.92
C THR A 104 0.67 -17.77 27.52
N GLY A 105 0.43 -17.56 28.82
CA GLY A 105 0.90 -16.38 29.56
C GLY A 105 0.17 -15.09 29.18
N VAL A 106 -1.09 -15.18 28.76
CA VAL A 106 -1.98 -14.03 28.53
C VAL A 106 -3.21 -14.23 29.39
N HIS A 107 -3.47 -13.27 30.28
CA HIS A 107 -4.72 -13.18 31.03
C HIS A 107 -5.17 -11.73 30.96
N LEU A 108 -6.17 -11.47 30.13
CA LEU A 108 -6.71 -10.13 29.95
C LEU A 108 -7.82 -9.91 30.97
N ASP A 109 -7.80 -8.78 31.66
CA ASP A 109 -8.86 -8.32 32.54
C ASP A 109 -9.49 -7.02 32.02
N ALA A 110 -10.70 -6.72 32.50
CA ALA A 110 -11.44 -5.53 32.09
C ALA A 110 -10.78 -4.23 32.56
N GLY A 111 -10.12 -4.24 33.72
CA GLY A 111 -9.41 -3.09 34.28
C GLY A 111 -8.29 -2.63 33.35
N THR A 112 -7.47 -3.56 32.86
CA THR A 112 -6.42 -3.24 31.88
C THR A 112 -6.96 -2.52 30.64
N LEU A 113 -8.10 -2.95 30.08
CA LEU A 113 -8.69 -2.31 28.90
C LEU A 113 -9.26 -0.91 29.21
N ASN A 114 -9.94 -0.77 30.34
CA ASN A 114 -10.49 0.52 30.79
C ASN A 114 -9.38 1.51 31.12
N ASP A 115 -8.35 1.08 31.85
CA ASP A 115 -7.20 1.92 32.19
C ASP A 115 -6.49 2.42 30.94
N ILE A 116 -6.30 1.57 29.92
CA ILE A 116 -5.70 1.99 28.66
C ILE A 116 -6.60 3.02 27.97
N ALA A 117 -7.91 2.76 27.88
CA ALA A 117 -8.88 3.66 27.26
C ALA A 117 -8.88 5.05 27.93
N ASP A 118 -8.93 5.09 29.26
CA ASP A 118 -8.88 6.30 30.06
C ASP A 118 -7.56 7.05 29.87
N ASN A 119 -6.42 6.36 29.90
CA ASN A 119 -5.10 6.97 29.74
C ASN A 119 -4.88 7.54 28.34
N VAL A 120 -5.43 6.91 27.29
CA VAL A 120 -5.34 7.44 25.91
C VAL A 120 -6.45 8.44 25.57
N GLY A 121 -7.42 8.63 26.46
CA GLY A 121 -8.53 9.58 26.29
C GLY A 121 -9.58 9.12 25.28
N GLU A 122 -9.89 7.83 25.25
CA GLU A 122 -10.87 7.22 24.36
C GLU A 122 -11.94 6.46 25.16
N ASP A 123 -13.18 6.43 24.68
CA ASP A 123 -14.27 5.72 25.36
C ASP A 123 -14.03 4.20 25.46
N SER A 124 -13.30 3.64 24.48
CA SER A 124 -12.92 2.23 24.44
C SER A 124 -11.83 2.00 23.41
N VAL A 125 -10.92 1.08 23.72
CA VAL A 125 -9.92 0.54 22.77
C VAL A 125 -10.34 -0.80 22.14
N VAL A 126 -11.47 -1.37 22.58
CA VAL A 126 -11.97 -2.67 22.11
C VAL A 126 -12.47 -2.57 20.67
N SER A 127 -12.17 -3.59 19.86
CA SER A 127 -12.59 -3.66 18.44
C SER A 127 -12.20 -2.47 17.57
N ARG A 128 -11.21 -1.68 17.99
CA ARG A 128 -10.58 -0.67 17.14
C ARG A 128 -9.61 -1.34 16.17
N THR A 129 -10.17 -2.17 15.30
CA THR A 129 -9.41 -3.02 14.39
C THR A 129 -8.58 -2.19 13.43
N GLY A 130 -7.30 -2.54 13.29
CA GLY A 130 -6.42 -1.91 12.31
C GLY A 130 -5.04 -1.60 12.88
N GLY A 131 -4.10 -1.37 11.96
CA GLY A 131 -2.72 -1.03 12.31
C GLY A 131 -2.61 0.32 13.02
N ALA A 132 -3.40 1.33 12.62
CA ALA A 132 -3.26 2.69 13.13
C ALA A 132 -3.61 2.85 14.63
N PRO A 133 -4.77 2.36 15.13
CA PRO A 133 -5.07 2.44 16.56
C PRO A 133 -4.07 1.66 17.41
N THR A 134 -3.66 0.48 16.93
CA THR A 134 -2.65 -0.36 17.60
C THR A 134 -1.29 0.35 17.67
N LEU A 135 -0.83 0.92 16.54
CA LEU A 135 0.39 1.70 16.48
C LEU A 135 0.35 2.88 17.45
N ALA A 136 -0.78 3.59 17.52
CA ALA A 136 -0.94 4.73 18.41
C ALA A 136 -0.90 4.35 19.89
N VAL A 137 -1.53 3.25 20.29
CA VAL A 137 -1.42 2.72 21.66
C VAL A 137 0.02 2.32 21.97
N GLY A 138 0.72 1.66 21.04
CA GLY A 138 2.12 1.26 21.21
C GLY A 138 3.06 2.47 21.36
N ILE A 139 2.94 3.45 20.47
CA ILE A 139 3.72 4.70 20.54
C ILE A 139 3.40 5.45 21.84
N SER A 140 2.13 5.55 22.22
CA SER A 140 1.74 6.17 23.50
C SER A 140 2.39 5.45 24.68
N HIS A 141 2.37 4.11 24.68
CA HIS A 141 3.00 3.28 25.72
C HIS A 141 4.51 3.51 25.82
N ILE A 142 5.21 3.67 24.71
CA ILE A 142 6.65 3.93 24.69
C ILE A 142 6.95 5.38 25.10
N MET A 143 6.18 6.35 24.59
CA MET A 143 6.49 7.77 24.74
C MET A 143 6.17 8.32 26.12
N HIS A 144 5.14 7.82 26.80
CA HIS A 144 4.86 8.26 28.17
C HIS A 144 6.00 7.95 29.15
N GLN A 145 6.72 6.84 28.92
CA GLN A 145 7.86 6.43 29.75
C GLN A 145 9.04 7.39 29.61
N TRP A 146 9.14 8.08 28.47
CA TRP A 146 10.25 8.96 28.16
C TRP A 146 9.91 10.44 28.40
N PHE A 147 8.69 10.85 28.09
CA PHE A 147 8.23 12.23 28.20
C PHE A 147 6.77 12.33 28.65
N GLY A 148 6.57 13.01 29.78
CA GLY A 148 5.25 13.49 30.22
C GLY A 148 4.42 12.51 31.06
N GLY A 149 4.86 11.27 31.25
CA GLY A 149 4.16 10.28 32.06
C GLY A 149 2.75 9.95 31.53
N THR A 150 1.97 9.24 32.34
CA THR A 150 0.62 8.75 31.97
C THR A 150 -0.32 9.88 31.53
N ALA A 151 -0.20 11.08 32.11
CA ALA A 151 -1.00 12.25 31.74
C ALA A 151 -0.85 12.67 30.26
N MET A 152 0.27 12.34 29.62
CA MET A 152 0.53 12.64 28.21
C MET A 152 0.22 11.46 27.27
N MET A 153 -0.25 10.33 27.78
CA MET A 153 -0.58 9.17 26.93
C MET A 153 -1.65 9.52 25.88
N GLY A 154 -2.69 10.27 26.27
CA GLY A 154 -3.70 10.74 25.33
C GLY A 154 -3.15 11.67 24.26
N PHE A 155 -2.22 12.57 24.61
CA PHE A 155 -1.53 13.40 23.63
C PHE A 155 -0.73 12.56 22.62
N TRP A 156 0.10 11.62 23.10
CA TRP A 156 0.93 10.78 22.23
C TRP A 156 0.09 9.86 21.34
N TYR A 157 -1.00 9.32 21.86
CA TYR A 157 -1.93 8.50 21.10
C TYR A 157 -2.58 9.31 19.96
N HIS A 158 -3.17 10.47 20.26
CA HIS A 158 -3.81 11.31 19.23
C HIS A 158 -2.80 11.89 18.24
N PHE A 159 -1.59 12.22 18.70
CA PHE A 159 -0.49 12.62 17.82
C PHE A 159 -0.14 11.51 16.82
N ALA A 160 0.02 10.27 17.29
CA ALA A 160 0.33 9.13 16.45
C ALA A 160 -0.79 8.83 15.43
N ILE A 161 -2.05 8.85 15.86
CA ILE A 161 -3.20 8.67 14.95
C ILE A 161 -3.25 9.77 13.90
N MET A 162 -3.09 11.03 14.29
CA MET A 162 -3.14 12.15 13.35
C MET A 162 -1.99 12.11 12.36
N PHE A 163 -0.77 11.78 12.81
CA PHE A 163 0.39 11.60 11.95
C PHE A 163 0.15 10.52 10.88
N GLU A 164 -0.33 9.35 11.31
CA GLU A 164 -0.67 8.24 10.42
C GLU A 164 -1.80 8.63 9.43
N ALA A 165 -2.84 9.31 9.92
CA ALA A 165 -3.94 9.78 9.09
C ALA A 165 -3.48 10.77 8.01
N LEU A 166 -2.58 11.70 8.35
CA LEU A 166 -2.00 12.65 7.39
C LEU A 166 -1.13 11.95 6.34
N PHE A 167 -0.38 10.92 6.76
CA PHE A 167 0.40 10.10 5.84
C PHE A 167 -0.50 9.38 4.83
N ILE A 168 -1.57 8.73 5.29
CA ILE A 168 -2.56 8.08 4.43
C ILE A 168 -3.26 9.10 3.51
N LEU A 169 -3.66 10.26 4.04
CA LEU A 169 -4.33 11.28 3.25
C LEU A 169 -3.45 11.80 2.10
N THR A 170 -2.15 11.95 2.35
CA THR A 170 -1.18 12.31 1.31
C THR A 170 -1.09 11.25 0.22
N ALA A 171 -1.08 9.96 0.60
CA ALA A 171 -1.08 8.86 -0.33
C ALA A 171 -2.39 8.80 -1.15
N VAL A 172 -3.55 9.05 -0.53
CA VAL A 172 -4.86 9.11 -1.20
C VAL A 172 -4.92 10.29 -2.17
N ASP A 173 -4.37 11.46 -1.83
CA ASP A 173 -4.29 12.60 -2.75
C ASP A 173 -3.43 12.28 -3.98
N ALA A 174 -2.22 11.75 -3.78
CA ALA A 174 -1.35 11.32 -4.87
C ALA A 174 -2.03 10.24 -5.73
N GLY A 175 -2.64 9.24 -5.11
CA GLY A 175 -3.38 8.16 -5.76
C GLY A 175 -4.57 8.66 -6.57
N THR A 176 -5.34 9.61 -6.03
CA THR A 176 -6.50 10.21 -6.72
C THR A 176 -6.06 10.98 -7.96
N ARG A 177 -4.94 11.73 -7.87
CA ARG A 177 -4.38 12.44 -9.03
C ARG A 177 -3.95 11.48 -10.13
N VAL A 178 -3.25 10.40 -9.80
CA VAL A 178 -2.83 9.38 -10.78
C VAL A 178 -4.04 8.66 -11.36
N SER A 179 -4.98 8.23 -10.52
CA SER A 179 -6.17 7.51 -10.96
C SER A 179 -7.07 8.35 -11.87
N ARG A 180 -7.14 9.66 -11.64
CA ARG A 180 -7.80 10.61 -12.55
C ARG A 180 -7.19 10.54 -13.95
N PHE A 181 -5.87 10.59 -14.08
CA PHE A 181 -5.20 10.49 -15.38
C PHE A 181 -5.45 9.13 -16.04
N MET A 182 -5.39 8.04 -15.27
CA MET A 182 -5.68 6.70 -15.78
C MET A 182 -7.13 6.57 -16.27
N LEU A 183 -8.10 7.14 -15.55
CA LEU A 183 -9.50 7.14 -15.94
C LEU A 183 -9.73 7.99 -17.19
N GLN A 184 -9.10 9.17 -17.27
CA GLN A 184 -9.16 10.03 -18.45
C GLN A 184 -8.58 9.34 -19.69
N ASP A 185 -7.47 8.62 -19.56
CA ASP A 185 -6.86 7.87 -20.66
C ASP A 185 -7.76 6.69 -21.10
N ALA A 186 -8.30 5.95 -20.14
CA ALA A 186 -9.22 4.83 -20.40
C ALA A 186 -10.49 5.29 -21.14
N ILE A 187 -11.15 6.35 -20.65
CA ILE A 187 -12.33 6.94 -21.32
C ILE A 187 -11.93 7.58 -22.64
N GLY A 188 -10.73 8.17 -22.70
CA GLY A 188 -10.15 8.81 -23.88
C GLY A 188 -10.13 7.92 -25.11
N ASN A 189 -10.01 6.61 -24.93
CA ASN A 189 -10.07 5.63 -26.02
C ASN A 189 -11.44 5.55 -26.71
N PHE A 190 -12.52 5.92 -26.02
CA PHE A 190 -13.88 5.97 -26.57
C PHE A 190 -14.33 7.40 -26.86
N ILE A 191 -13.96 8.35 -26.00
CA ILE A 191 -14.29 9.77 -26.10
C ILE A 191 -12.98 10.57 -26.17
N PRO A 192 -12.46 10.88 -27.37
CA PRO A 192 -11.14 11.49 -27.54
C PRO A 192 -10.92 12.79 -26.75
N LYS A 193 -12.00 13.53 -26.46
CA LYS A 193 -11.95 14.76 -25.66
C LYS A 193 -11.39 14.54 -24.24
N PHE A 194 -11.52 13.34 -23.68
CA PHE A 194 -10.95 13.01 -22.36
C PHE A 194 -9.42 12.87 -22.37
N LYS A 195 -8.79 12.69 -23.55
CA LYS A 195 -7.32 12.67 -23.68
C LYS A 195 -6.69 14.06 -23.47
N ASP A 196 -7.48 15.12 -23.63
CA ASP A 196 -7.03 16.49 -23.36
C ASP A 196 -7.06 16.79 -21.86
N ASN A 197 -5.89 16.74 -21.23
CA ASN A 197 -5.71 17.03 -19.82
C ASN A 197 -6.01 18.50 -19.43
N SER A 198 -6.08 19.41 -20.41
CA SER A 198 -6.45 20.81 -20.18
C SER A 198 -7.97 21.01 -20.10
N TRP A 199 -8.76 20.02 -20.53
CA TRP A 199 -10.21 20.08 -20.49
C TRP A 199 -10.73 19.94 -19.05
N ARG A 200 -11.08 21.09 -18.45
CA ARG A 200 -11.48 21.21 -17.04
C ARG A 200 -12.70 20.35 -16.70
N ILE A 201 -13.71 20.33 -17.56
CA ILE A 201 -14.95 19.57 -17.30
C ILE A 201 -14.67 18.07 -17.25
N GLY A 202 -13.91 17.53 -18.21
CA GLY A 202 -13.50 16.13 -18.20
C GLY A 202 -12.65 15.77 -17.00
N SER A 203 -11.74 16.67 -16.61
CA SER A 203 -10.93 16.52 -15.41
C SER A 203 -11.76 16.51 -14.13
N TRP A 204 -12.76 17.39 -14.00
CA TRP A 204 -13.66 17.43 -12.84
C TRP A 204 -14.53 16.19 -12.74
N ILE A 205 -15.08 15.72 -13.87
CA ILE A 205 -15.86 14.48 -13.93
C ILE A 205 -15.01 13.29 -13.49
N ALA A 206 -13.80 13.14 -14.06
CA ALA A 206 -12.91 12.06 -13.70
C ALA A 206 -12.51 12.11 -12.21
N THR A 207 -12.21 13.29 -11.66
CA THR A 207 -11.94 13.47 -10.22
C THR A 207 -13.16 13.08 -9.38
N ALA A 208 -14.35 13.55 -9.73
CA ALA A 208 -15.57 13.27 -8.97
C ALA A 208 -15.87 11.77 -8.94
N ILE A 209 -15.68 11.07 -10.06
CA ILE A 209 -15.81 9.60 -10.13
C ILE A 209 -14.80 8.93 -9.21
N MET A 210 -13.52 9.34 -9.26
CA MET A 210 -12.48 8.72 -8.43
C MET A 210 -12.71 8.97 -6.94
N VAL A 211 -13.06 10.20 -6.54
CA VAL A 211 -13.37 10.54 -5.13
C VAL A 211 -14.60 9.79 -4.65
N ALA A 212 -15.65 9.69 -5.47
CA ALA A 212 -16.83 8.87 -5.15
C ALA A 212 -16.47 7.38 -5.00
N GLY A 213 -15.55 6.87 -5.84
CA GLY A 213 -15.02 5.51 -5.72
C GLY A 213 -14.29 5.26 -4.40
N TRP A 214 -13.41 6.18 -3.98
CA TRP A 214 -12.76 6.11 -2.66
C TRP A 214 -13.77 6.17 -1.52
N GLY A 215 -14.75 7.07 -1.60
CA GLY A 215 -15.83 7.19 -0.61
C GLY A 215 -16.68 5.92 -0.52
N TYR A 216 -16.98 5.29 -1.65
CA TYR A 216 -17.71 4.02 -1.69
C TYR A 216 -16.91 2.89 -1.03
N ILE A 217 -15.61 2.78 -1.30
CA ILE A 217 -14.74 1.80 -0.64
C ILE A 217 -14.67 2.05 0.87
N LEU A 218 -14.63 3.32 1.30
CA LEU A 218 -14.66 3.67 2.72
C LEU A 218 -15.96 3.22 3.39
N VAL A 219 -17.11 3.47 2.76
CA VAL A 219 -18.41 2.98 3.28
C VAL A 219 -18.41 1.46 3.37
N LEU A 220 -17.91 0.76 2.35
CA LEU A 220 -17.81 -0.71 2.36
C LEU A 220 -16.92 -1.24 3.48
N GLY A 221 -15.80 -0.57 3.80
CA GLY A 221 -14.93 -0.97 4.89
C GLY A 221 -15.51 -0.70 6.28
N VAL A 222 -16.23 0.42 6.46
CA VAL A 222 -16.86 0.75 7.76
C VAL A 222 -18.09 -0.13 8.01
N THR A 223 -18.76 -0.59 6.96
CA THR A 223 -19.96 -1.44 7.05
C THR A 223 -19.69 -2.94 6.86
N ASP A 224 -18.43 -3.37 6.91
CA ASP A 224 -18.05 -4.78 6.73
C ASP A 224 -18.52 -5.63 7.92
N PRO A 225 -19.35 -6.67 7.71
CA PRO A 225 -19.78 -7.59 8.77
C PRO A 225 -18.64 -8.37 9.42
N LEU A 226 -17.48 -8.50 8.76
CA LEU A 226 -16.27 -9.12 9.31
C LEU A 226 -15.43 -8.16 10.18
N GLY A 227 -15.86 -6.90 10.30
CA GLY A 227 -15.17 -5.82 10.99
C GLY A 227 -14.06 -5.18 10.13
N GLY A 228 -14.14 -3.88 9.95
CA GLY A 228 -13.10 -3.10 9.25
C GLY A 228 -12.91 -3.51 7.79
N ILE A 229 -11.68 -3.44 7.26
CA ILE A 229 -11.40 -3.74 5.85
C ILE A 229 -11.15 -5.24 5.58
N ASN A 230 -11.53 -6.15 6.49
CA ASN A 230 -11.14 -7.57 6.46
C ASN A 230 -11.61 -8.31 5.20
N THR A 231 -12.78 -7.98 4.66
CA THR A 231 -13.26 -8.57 3.41
C THR A 231 -12.39 -8.12 2.23
N PHE A 232 -12.01 -6.83 2.16
CA PHE A 232 -11.30 -6.27 1.00
C PHE A 232 -9.77 -6.33 1.10
N PHE A 233 -9.21 -6.43 2.31
CA PHE A 233 -7.77 -6.43 2.54
C PHE A 233 -7.03 -7.53 1.76
N PRO A 234 -7.53 -8.78 1.68
CA PRO A 234 -6.90 -9.80 0.86
C PRO A 234 -6.87 -9.45 -0.64
N LEU A 235 -7.96 -8.86 -1.17
CA LEU A 235 -8.00 -8.42 -2.57
C LEU A 235 -7.02 -7.26 -2.79
N PHE A 236 -6.97 -6.30 -1.86
CA PHE A 236 -6.02 -5.19 -1.89
C PHE A 236 -4.57 -5.71 -1.92
N GLY A 237 -4.22 -6.61 -1.01
CA GLY A 237 -2.88 -7.18 -0.93
C GLY A 237 -2.48 -7.91 -2.22
N ILE A 238 -3.37 -8.73 -2.77
CA ILE A 238 -3.12 -9.43 -4.04
C ILE A 238 -2.97 -8.44 -5.19
N SER A 239 -3.88 -7.48 -5.32
CA SER A 239 -3.85 -6.47 -6.39
C SER A 239 -2.58 -5.63 -6.34
N ASN A 240 -2.14 -5.24 -5.14
CA ASN A 240 -0.89 -4.51 -4.95
C ASN A 240 0.34 -5.33 -5.39
N GLN A 241 0.38 -6.63 -5.07
CA GLN A 241 1.46 -7.50 -5.52
C GLN A 241 1.43 -7.76 -7.04
N LEU A 242 0.24 -7.86 -7.64
CA LEU A 242 0.07 -7.97 -9.08
C LEU A 242 0.55 -6.70 -9.80
N LEU A 243 0.31 -5.51 -9.25
CA LEU A 243 0.87 -4.26 -9.74
C LEU A 243 2.40 -4.22 -9.60
N ALA A 244 2.95 -4.76 -8.52
CA ALA A 244 4.39 -4.85 -8.33
C ALA A 244 5.03 -5.78 -9.37
N ALA A 245 4.39 -6.91 -9.69
CA ALA A 245 4.82 -7.80 -10.76
C ALA A 245 4.83 -7.10 -12.13
N ILE A 246 3.82 -6.28 -12.43
CA ILE A 246 3.78 -5.45 -13.63
C ILE A 246 4.95 -4.45 -13.64
N ALA A 247 5.14 -3.69 -12.56
CA ALA A 247 6.20 -2.69 -12.47
C ALA A 247 7.59 -3.30 -12.66
N LEU A 248 7.87 -4.42 -11.98
CA LEU A 248 9.13 -5.16 -12.13
C LEU A 248 9.32 -5.70 -13.55
N SER A 249 8.25 -6.21 -14.19
CA SER A 249 8.30 -6.68 -15.58
C SER A 249 8.63 -5.57 -16.56
N VAL A 250 8.07 -4.37 -16.37
CA VAL A 250 8.40 -3.18 -17.17
C VAL A 250 9.86 -2.76 -16.94
N VAL A 251 10.31 -2.71 -15.69
CA VAL A 251 11.71 -2.40 -15.34
C VAL A 251 12.66 -3.42 -15.99
N MET A 252 12.31 -4.71 -15.98
CA MET A 252 13.08 -5.77 -16.64
C MET A 252 13.24 -5.50 -18.13
N ALA A 253 12.16 -5.13 -18.83
CA ALA A 253 12.19 -4.80 -20.25
C ALA A 253 13.04 -3.55 -20.55
N ILE A 254 13.05 -2.55 -19.65
CA ILE A 254 13.87 -1.34 -19.76
C ILE A 254 15.36 -1.66 -19.54
N VAL A 255 15.70 -2.40 -18.47
CA VAL A 255 17.08 -2.76 -18.14
C VAL A 255 17.70 -3.64 -19.23
N ALA A 256 16.91 -4.51 -19.86
CA ALA A 256 17.35 -5.32 -20.98
C ALA A 256 17.87 -4.49 -22.17
N LYS A 257 17.34 -3.27 -22.38
CA LYS A 257 17.79 -2.35 -23.43
C LYS A 257 19.07 -1.60 -23.06
N ARG A 258 19.17 -1.11 -21.81
CA ARG A 258 20.24 -0.18 -21.40
C ARG A 258 21.43 -0.86 -20.73
N ALA A 259 21.19 -1.89 -19.92
CA ALA A 259 22.21 -2.50 -19.09
C ALA A 259 21.97 -4.02 -18.93
N PRO A 260 22.04 -4.80 -20.03
CA PRO A 260 21.75 -6.24 -20.00
C PRO A 260 22.64 -7.01 -19.01
N ARG A 261 23.85 -6.51 -18.71
CA ARG A 261 24.75 -7.09 -17.69
C ARG A 261 24.16 -7.15 -16.28
N TYR A 262 23.22 -6.26 -15.94
CA TYR A 262 22.58 -6.20 -14.62
C TYR A 262 21.16 -6.75 -14.63
N LEU A 263 20.71 -7.36 -15.74
CA LEU A 263 19.34 -7.83 -15.91
C LEU A 263 18.95 -8.87 -14.84
N TRP A 264 19.90 -9.69 -14.39
CA TRP A 264 19.68 -10.70 -13.35
C TRP A 264 19.18 -10.12 -12.02
N VAL A 265 19.59 -8.88 -11.69
CA VAL A 265 19.17 -8.15 -10.47
C VAL A 265 17.66 -7.90 -10.48
N VAL A 266 17.05 -7.76 -11.67
CA VAL A 266 15.61 -7.53 -11.84
C VAL A 266 14.87 -8.84 -12.09
N ILE A 267 15.44 -9.77 -12.85
CA ILE A 267 14.79 -11.06 -13.15
C ILE A 267 14.48 -11.83 -11.87
N LEU A 268 15.44 -11.92 -10.94
CA LEU A 268 15.26 -12.71 -9.72
C LEU A 268 14.05 -12.24 -8.87
N PRO A 269 13.91 -10.96 -8.50
CA PRO A 269 12.73 -10.49 -7.80
C PRO A 269 11.46 -10.57 -8.67
N THR A 270 11.55 -10.33 -9.99
CA THR A 270 10.38 -10.45 -10.89
C THR A 270 9.81 -11.87 -10.87
N VAL A 271 10.66 -12.88 -11.02
CA VAL A 271 10.25 -14.29 -11.01
C VAL A 271 9.67 -14.67 -9.65
N ALA A 272 10.34 -14.30 -8.56
CA ALA A 272 9.86 -14.58 -7.21
C ALA A 272 8.46 -13.96 -6.98
N THR A 273 8.29 -12.68 -7.30
CA THR A 273 7.01 -11.98 -7.15
C THR A 273 5.93 -12.62 -8.02
N VAL A 274 6.18 -12.85 -9.31
CA VAL A 274 5.20 -13.46 -10.22
C VAL A 274 4.75 -14.83 -9.70
N ILE A 275 5.68 -15.68 -9.24
CA ILE A 275 5.36 -17.00 -8.71
C ILE A 275 4.49 -16.86 -7.44
N ILE A 276 4.96 -16.10 -6.44
CA ILE A 276 4.29 -15.96 -5.15
C ILE A 276 2.88 -15.40 -5.34
N THR A 277 2.74 -14.33 -6.13
CA THR A 277 1.46 -13.66 -6.35
C THR A 277 0.51 -14.51 -7.19
N THR A 278 1.01 -15.21 -8.21
CA THR A 278 0.18 -16.12 -9.01
C THR A 278 -0.33 -17.26 -8.16
N VAL A 279 0.55 -17.91 -7.38
CA VAL A 279 0.16 -19.01 -6.48
C VAL A 279 -0.85 -18.52 -5.44
N ALA A 280 -0.65 -17.35 -4.83
CA ALA A 280 -1.59 -16.78 -3.86
C ALA A 280 -2.97 -16.50 -4.50
N SER A 281 -2.98 -15.93 -5.70
CA SER A 281 -4.20 -15.64 -6.45
C SER A 281 -4.94 -16.93 -6.81
N LEU A 282 -4.23 -17.92 -7.35
CA LEU A 282 -4.80 -19.23 -7.67
C LEU A 282 -5.36 -19.92 -6.42
N TYR A 283 -4.66 -19.84 -5.29
CA TYR A 283 -5.15 -20.42 -4.03
C TYR A 283 -6.43 -19.73 -3.56
N LYS A 284 -6.55 -18.41 -3.66
CA LYS A 284 -7.80 -17.68 -3.34
C LYS A 284 -8.94 -17.95 -4.34
N ILE A 285 -8.62 -18.16 -5.61
CA ILE A 285 -9.62 -18.41 -6.66
C ILE A 285 -10.15 -19.85 -6.57
N PHE A 286 -9.26 -20.83 -6.42
CA PHE A 286 -9.60 -22.26 -6.56
C PHE A 286 -9.71 -23.03 -5.24
N SER A 287 -9.34 -22.46 -4.09
CA SER A 287 -9.49 -23.15 -2.81
C SER A 287 -10.95 -23.52 -2.53
N THR A 288 -11.15 -24.75 -2.07
CA THR A 288 -12.45 -25.28 -1.63
C THR A 288 -12.79 -24.90 -0.20
N VAL A 289 -11.85 -24.33 0.55
CA VAL A 289 -12.02 -23.94 1.95
C VAL A 289 -12.68 -22.56 2.03
N PRO A 290 -13.89 -22.41 2.60
CA PRO A 290 -14.62 -21.13 2.63
C PRO A 290 -13.90 -19.98 3.34
N SER A 291 -13.04 -20.25 4.33
CA SER A 291 -12.23 -19.21 4.99
C SER A 291 -11.11 -18.66 4.10
N VAL A 292 -10.78 -19.37 3.02
CA VAL A 292 -9.69 -19.01 2.11
C VAL A 292 -10.24 -18.57 0.76
N GLY A 293 -11.02 -19.41 0.08
CA GLY A 293 -11.39 -19.22 -1.32
C GLY A 293 -12.61 -18.33 -1.54
N TYR A 294 -12.53 -17.36 -2.45
CA TYR A 294 -13.62 -16.42 -2.74
C TYR A 294 -14.90 -17.13 -3.17
N PHE A 295 -14.80 -18.04 -4.14
CA PHE A 295 -15.96 -18.78 -4.65
C PHE A 295 -16.45 -19.88 -3.71
N ALA A 296 -15.57 -20.44 -2.86
CA ALA A 296 -15.97 -21.38 -1.83
C ALA A 296 -16.78 -20.70 -0.72
N GLN A 297 -16.34 -19.51 -0.29
CA GLN A 297 -17.09 -18.68 0.66
C GLN A 297 -18.45 -18.29 0.07
N ASN A 298 -18.46 -17.84 -1.18
CA ASN A 298 -19.69 -17.49 -1.88
C ASN A 298 -20.72 -18.63 -1.89
N ARG A 299 -20.29 -19.85 -2.26
CA ARG A 299 -21.16 -21.03 -2.26
C ARG A 299 -21.66 -21.37 -0.87
N ALA A 300 -20.77 -21.40 0.14
CA ALA A 300 -21.16 -21.73 1.50
C ALA A 300 -22.24 -20.78 2.07
N TYR A 301 -22.12 -19.47 1.80
CA TYR A 301 -23.13 -18.49 2.22
C TYR A 301 -24.44 -18.60 1.42
N ARG A 302 -24.38 -18.95 0.12
CA ARG A 302 -25.57 -19.21 -0.69
C ARG A 302 -26.31 -20.45 -0.20
N ASP A 303 -25.59 -21.56 0.00
CA ASP A 303 -26.17 -22.82 0.49
C ASP A 303 -26.82 -22.62 1.88
N ALA A 304 -26.22 -21.77 2.73
CA ALA A 304 -26.81 -21.40 4.02
C ALA A 304 -28.12 -20.62 3.86
N LEU A 305 -28.19 -19.61 2.98
CA LEU A 305 -29.44 -18.89 2.69
C LEU A 305 -30.51 -19.80 2.09
N ASP A 306 -30.13 -20.67 1.15
CA ASP A 306 -31.03 -21.61 0.50
C ASP A 306 -31.58 -22.66 1.49
N SER A 307 -30.81 -22.99 2.54
CA SER A 307 -31.25 -23.84 3.66
C SER A 307 -32.15 -23.13 4.67
N GLY A 308 -32.44 -21.84 4.48
CA GLY A 308 -33.26 -21.03 5.38
C GLY A 308 -32.51 -20.48 6.60
N ALA A 309 -31.17 -20.51 6.61
CA ALA A 309 -30.39 -19.96 7.70
C ALA A 309 -30.47 -18.42 7.70
N THR A 310 -30.69 -17.84 8.88
CA THR A 310 -30.73 -16.38 9.09
C THR A 310 -29.39 -15.81 9.58
N SER A 311 -28.42 -16.68 9.86
CA SER A 311 -27.05 -16.34 10.25
C SER A 311 -26.08 -17.45 9.79
N PHE A 312 -24.86 -17.06 9.44
CA PHE A 312 -23.80 -18.00 9.03
C PHE A 312 -22.42 -17.39 9.24
N GLY A 313 -21.51 -18.17 9.83
CA GLY A 313 -20.19 -17.69 10.23
C GLY A 313 -20.31 -16.52 11.22
N THR A 314 -19.75 -15.37 10.87
CA THR A 314 -19.79 -14.14 11.67
C THR A 314 -20.97 -13.23 11.30
N SER A 315 -21.71 -13.54 10.23
CA SER A 315 -22.86 -12.73 9.79
C SER A 315 -24.10 -13.06 10.63
N LYS A 316 -24.70 -12.04 11.24
CA LYS A 316 -25.83 -12.18 12.17
C LYS A 316 -27.19 -11.93 11.53
N SER A 317 -27.21 -11.48 10.27
CA SER A 317 -28.43 -11.16 9.53
C SER A 317 -28.37 -11.66 8.08
N VAL A 318 -29.55 -11.86 7.48
CA VAL A 318 -29.69 -12.22 6.06
C VAL A 318 -29.06 -11.16 5.15
N SER A 319 -29.24 -9.88 5.45
CA SER A 319 -28.63 -8.78 4.70
C SER A 319 -27.10 -8.82 4.72
N GLU A 320 -26.50 -9.21 5.85
CA GLU A 320 -25.05 -9.39 5.94
C GLU A 320 -24.58 -10.59 5.12
N MET A 321 -25.33 -11.70 5.14
CA MET A 321 -25.03 -12.87 4.32
C MET A 321 -25.10 -12.55 2.82
N GLU A 322 -26.13 -11.81 2.38
CA GLU A 322 -26.24 -11.31 1.00
C GLU A 322 -25.09 -10.38 0.63
N ALA A 323 -24.66 -9.50 1.55
CA ALA A 323 -23.51 -8.64 1.34
C ALA A 323 -22.21 -9.45 1.16
N VAL A 324 -21.99 -10.50 1.97
CA VAL A 324 -20.85 -11.41 1.81
C VAL A 324 -20.88 -12.12 0.45
N ILE A 325 -22.05 -12.59 0.01
CA ILE A 325 -22.21 -13.22 -1.32
C ILE A 325 -21.85 -12.22 -2.44
N ARG A 326 -22.38 -10.99 -2.38
CA ARG A 326 -22.04 -9.96 -3.38
C ARG A 326 -20.55 -9.64 -3.37
N ASN A 327 -19.98 -9.40 -2.19
CA ASN A 327 -18.58 -9.00 -2.04
C ASN A 327 -17.64 -10.11 -2.54
N THR A 328 -17.87 -11.37 -2.15
CA THR A 328 -17.05 -12.51 -2.58
C THR A 328 -17.14 -12.77 -4.08
N ALA A 329 -18.31 -12.57 -4.70
CA ALA A 329 -18.46 -12.66 -6.15
C ALA A 329 -17.66 -11.58 -6.89
N VAL A 330 -17.75 -10.32 -6.42
CA VAL A 330 -16.97 -9.20 -6.98
C VAL A 330 -15.48 -9.44 -6.81
N GLN A 331 -15.03 -9.88 -5.64
CA GLN A 331 -13.62 -10.17 -5.36
C GLN A 331 -13.07 -11.30 -6.20
N GLY A 332 -13.78 -12.42 -6.29
CA GLY A 332 -13.38 -13.55 -7.12
C GLY A 332 -13.25 -13.16 -8.59
N THR A 333 -14.22 -12.41 -9.10
CA THR A 333 -14.21 -11.94 -10.50
C THR A 333 -13.08 -10.96 -10.77
N LEU A 334 -12.90 -9.95 -9.91
CA LEU A 334 -11.80 -8.97 -10.06
C LEU A 334 -10.43 -9.63 -9.93
N SER A 335 -10.26 -10.58 -9.01
CA SER A 335 -9.01 -11.32 -8.83
C SER A 335 -8.63 -12.10 -10.10
N VAL A 336 -9.60 -12.76 -10.75
CA VAL A 336 -9.37 -13.43 -12.04
C VAL A 336 -8.94 -12.43 -13.11
N VAL A 337 -9.67 -11.31 -13.25
CA VAL A 337 -9.37 -10.28 -14.26
C VAL A 337 -7.96 -9.71 -14.05
N PHE A 338 -7.61 -9.31 -12.83
CA PHE A 338 -6.30 -8.74 -12.53
C PHE A 338 -5.17 -9.74 -12.77
N LEU A 339 -5.35 -10.99 -12.36
CA LEU A 339 -4.34 -12.03 -12.59
C LEU A 339 -4.09 -12.24 -14.09
N VAL A 340 -5.14 -12.37 -14.90
CA VAL A 340 -5.03 -12.56 -16.35
C VAL A 340 -4.33 -11.38 -17.01
N LEU A 341 -4.73 -10.15 -16.68
CA LEU A 341 -4.12 -8.94 -17.23
C LEU A 341 -2.63 -8.84 -16.85
N THR A 342 -2.29 -9.12 -15.58
CA THR A 342 -0.89 -9.15 -15.14
C THR A 342 -0.08 -10.18 -15.91
N LEU A 343 -0.60 -11.40 -16.08
CA LEU A 343 0.11 -12.45 -16.83
C LEU A 343 0.34 -12.06 -18.30
N ILE A 344 -0.64 -11.40 -18.95
CA ILE A 344 -0.47 -10.87 -20.31
C ILE A 344 0.70 -9.87 -20.36
N VAL A 345 0.74 -8.92 -19.41
CA VAL A 345 1.81 -7.92 -19.35
C VAL A 345 3.17 -8.55 -19.06
N VAL A 346 3.24 -9.51 -18.14
CA VAL A 346 4.46 -10.26 -17.83
C VAL A 346 4.98 -11.00 -19.06
N VAL A 347 4.11 -11.72 -19.78
CA VAL A 347 4.49 -12.44 -21.00
C VAL A 347 4.98 -11.46 -22.06
N ALA A 348 4.28 -10.35 -22.29
CA ALA A 348 4.72 -9.32 -23.24
C ALA A 348 6.10 -8.75 -22.86
N ALA A 349 6.32 -8.43 -21.59
CA ALA A 349 7.59 -7.92 -21.09
C ALA A 349 8.74 -8.94 -21.24
N VAL A 350 8.48 -10.22 -21.00
CA VAL A 350 9.44 -11.31 -21.23
C VAL A 350 9.79 -11.41 -22.72
N LEU A 351 8.81 -11.38 -23.61
CA LEU A 351 9.04 -11.43 -25.06
C LEU A 351 9.89 -10.24 -25.54
N VAL A 352 9.59 -9.03 -25.07
CA VAL A 352 10.36 -7.82 -25.35
C VAL A 352 11.78 -7.93 -24.80
N THR A 353 11.94 -8.44 -23.58
CA THR A 353 13.24 -8.66 -22.94
C THR A 353 14.11 -9.62 -23.74
N ILE A 354 13.56 -10.78 -24.13
CA ILE A 354 14.26 -11.79 -24.95
C ILE A 354 14.66 -11.19 -26.30
N ARG A 355 13.77 -10.42 -26.94
CA ARG A 355 14.06 -9.77 -28.22
C ARG A 355 15.25 -8.82 -28.09
N ASN A 356 15.24 -7.92 -27.11
CA ASN A 356 16.31 -6.93 -26.91
C ASN A 356 17.67 -7.57 -26.59
N VAL A 357 17.68 -8.61 -25.74
CA VAL A 357 18.91 -9.34 -25.40
C VAL A 357 19.49 -10.07 -26.63
N ARG A 358 18.64 -10.57 -27.52
CA ARG A 358 19.09 -11.27 -28.74
C ARG A 358 19.55 -10.32 -29.84
N THR A 359 18.81 -9.24 -30.11
CA THR A 359 19.08 -8.39 -31.28
C THR A 359 20.20 -7.38 -31.07
N HIS A 360 20.61 -7.09 -29.83
CA HIS A 360 21.58 -6.03 -29.48
C HIS A 360 21.27 -4.66 -30.13
N ARG A 361 20.04 -4.48 -30.63
CA ARG A 361 19.51 -3.28 -31.26
C ARG A 361 18.19 -2.96 -30.56
N PRO A 362 18.19 -2.09 -29.56
CA PRO A 362 16.96 -1.70 -28.89
C PRO A 362 16.12 -0.86 -29.85
N ASP A 363 14.92 -1.33 -30.19
CA ASP A 363 13.89 -0.44 -30.74
C ASP A 363 13.60 0.61 -29.65
N THR A 364 13.98 1.86 -29.90
CA THR A 364 13.78 2.98 -28.98
C THR A 364 12.72 3.92 -29.51
N THR A 365 11.76 4.23 -28.64
CA THR A 365 10.78 5.32 -28.80
C THR A 365 11.09 6.46 -27.82
N GLU A 366 12.29 6.45 -27.22
CA GLU A 366 12.72 7.49 -26.29
C GLU A 366 13.05 8.78 -27.05
N ASP A 367 12.73 9.91 -26.45
CA ASP A 367 13.10 11.22 -26.98
C ASP A 367 14.63 11.37 -26.99
N PRO A 368 15.19 12.12 -27.95
CA PRO A 368 16.62 12.41 -28.00
C PRO A 368 17.06 13.18 -26.75
N GLU A 369 18.31 12.98 -26.34
CA GLU A 369 18.91 13.71 -25.23
C GLU A 369 18.89 15.22 -25.49
N VAL A 370 18.32 15.99 -24.55
CA VAL A 370 18.30 17.45 -24.60
C VAL A 370 19.15 18.00 -23.46
N PRO A 371 20.15 18.85 -23.74
CA PRO A 371 20.96 19.49 -22.70
C PRO A 371 20.09 20.24 -21.69
N SER A 372 20.42 20.10 -20.41
CA SER A 372 19.69 20.80 -19.34
C SER A 372 19.86 22.31 -19.50
N LYS A 373 18.75 23.04 -19.36
CA LYS A 373 18.73 24.51 -19.31
C LYS A 373 18.84 25.06 -17.90
N ILE A 374 18.74 24.19 -16.90
CA ILE A 374 18.80 24.53 -15.47
C ILE A 374 20.01 23.87 -14.83
N TYR A 375 20.63 24.54 -13.87
CA TYR A 375 21.64 23.95 -13.02
C TYR A 375 21.05 23.56 -11.67
N ALA A 376 21.40 22.36 -11.20
CA ALA A 376 21.09 21.90 -9.85
C ALA A 376 22.29 21.18 -9.23
N PRO A 377 22.49 21.27 -7.91
CA PRO A 377 23.50 20.50 -7.18
C PRO A 377 23.34 18.99 -7.38
N ALA A 378 24.45 18.25 -7.34
CA ALA A 378 24.43 16.80 -7.53
C ALA A 378 23.79 16.04 -6.35
N GLY A 379 23.75 16.63 -5.15
CA GLY A 379 23.13 16.07 -3.95
C GLY A 379 22.34 17.11 -3.16
N ILE A 380 21.67 16.68 -2.07
CA ILE A 380 20.87 17.56 -1.20
C ILE A 380 21.74 18.63 -0.52
N ILE A 381 22.91 18.23 -0.05
CA ILE A 381 23.88 19.15 0.53
C ILE A 381 24.81 19.60 -0.58
N ALA A 382 24.53 20.78 -1.13
CA ALA A 382 25.39 21.41 -2.10
C ALA A 382 26.77 21.70 -1.48
N THR A 383 27.83 21.27 -2.17
CA THR A 383 29.20 21.65 -1.84
C THR A 383 29.38 23.17 -2.00
N PRO A 384 30.39 23.78 -1.36
CA PRO A 384 30.66 25.20 -1.54
C PRO A 384 30.82 25.62 -3.01
N SER A 385 31.45 24.77 -3.83
CA SER A 385 31.57 24.97 -5.28
C SER A 385 30.24 24.91 -6.02
N GLU A 386 29.37 23.95 -5.67
CA GLU A 386 28.05 23.87 -6.28
C GLU A 386 27.17 25.05 -5.87
N LYS A 387 27.27 25.54 -4.63
CA LYS A 387 26.56 26.75 -4.18
C LYS A 387 27.00 27.99 -4.94
N ALA A 388 28.30 28.15 -5.17
CA ALA A 388 28.83 29.24 -5.99
C ALA A 388 28.28 29.19 -7.42
N LEU A 389 28.20 27.99 -8.00
CA LEU A 389 27.67 27.79 -9.36
C LEU A 389 26.15 27.98 -9.45
N VAL A 390 25.38 27.56 -8.43
CA VAL A 390 23.94 27.88 -8.36
C VAL A 390 23.76 29.39 -8.45
N LYS A 391 24.51 30.15 -7.65
CA LYS A 391 24.42 31.61 -7.64
C LYS A 391 24.76 32.23 -9.01
N GLU A 392 25.83 31.76 -9.65
CA GLU A 392 26.23 32.26 -10.98
C GLU A 392 25.17 31.93 -12.06
N TRP A 393 24.48 30.81 -11.94
CA TRP A 393 23.39 30.44 -12.84
C TRP A 393 22.11 31.23 -12.58
N GLU A 394 21.78 31.51 -11.31
CA GLU A 394 20.69 32.41 -10.93
C GLU A 394 20.95 33.84 -11.44
N ASP A 395 22.19 34.33 -11.32
CA ASP A 395 22.61 35.63 -11.84
C ASP A 395 22.51 35.67 -13.38
N TYR A 396 22.86 34.59 -14.08
CA TYR A 396 22.68 34.45 -15.54
C TYR A 396 21.20 34.49 -15.96
N GLU A 397 20.33 33.73 -15.29
CA GLU A 397 18.89 33.72 -15.55
C GLU A 397 18.23 35.08 -15.26
N ALA A 398 18.76 35.84 -14.30
CA ALA A 398 18.33 37.20 -13.98
C ALA A 398 18.87 38.29 -14.95
N GLY A 399 19.65 37.92 -15.96
CA GLY A 399 20.18 38.84 -16.99
C GLY A 399 21.62 39.33 -16.77
N GLY A 400 22.38 38.69 -15.87
CA GLY A 400 23.80 38.93 -15.64
C GLY A 400 24.73 38.22 -16.64
N SER A 401 26.04 38.52 -16.59
CA SER A 401 27.06 37.82 -17.38
C SER A 401 27.16 36.36 -16.93
N GLY A 402 26.97 35.41 -17.86
CA GLY A 402 26.90 33.97 -17.58
C GLY A 402 28.19 33.33 -17.04
N PRO A 403 28.19 32.02 -16.76
CA PRO A 403 29.26 31.42 -15.99
C PRO A 403 30.62 31.50 -16.64
N THR A 404 31.61 31.75 -15.80
CA THR A 404 33.01 31.71 -16.18
C THR A 404 33.41 30.30 -16.64
N ALA A 405 34.15 30.21 -17.75
CA ALA A 405 34.55 28.97 -18.40
C ALA A 405 35.31 27.98 -17.49
N ASP A 406 35.92 28.49 -16.42
CA ASP A 406 36.69 27.72 -15.44
C ASP A 406 35.80 26.94 -14.45
N VAL A 407 34.54 27.37 -14.29
CA VAL A 407 33.54 26.72 -13.43
C VAL A 407 32.70 25.72 -14.23
N ALA A 408 32.35 26.02 -15.49
CA ALA A 408 31.70 25.07 -16.41
C ALA A 408 32.52 23.77 -16.54
N ARG A 409 33.84 23.90 -16.69
CA ARG A 409 34.77 22.77 -16.74
C ARG A 409 34.81 21.95 -15.43
N LYS A 410 34.62 22.58 -14.27
CA LYS A 410 34.53 21.88 -12.96
C LYS A 410 33.16 21.25 -12.72
N ALA A 411 32.11 21.72 -13.39
CA ALA A 411 30.74 21.25 -13.28
C ALA A 411 30.43 20.01 -14.13
N GLY A 412 31.30 19.67 -15.08
CA GLY A 412 31.07 18.59 -16.05
C GLY A 412 29.94 18.91 -17.02
N VAL A 413 29.72 20.19 -17.32
CA VAL A 413 28.77 20.71 -18.31
C VAL A 413 29.53 21.08 -19.57
#